data_AF-A0A6G8NM36-F1
#
_entry.id   AF-A0A6G8NM36-F1
#
_cell.length_a   1.000
_cell.length_b   1.000
_cell.length_c   1.000
_cell.angle_alpha   90.00
_cell.angle_beta   90.00
_cell.angle_gamma   90.00
#
_symmetry.space_group_name_H-M   'P 1'
#
loop_
_entity.id
_entity.type
_entity.pdbx_description
1 polymer ?
#
loop_
_entity_poly.entity_id
_entity_poly.type
_entity_poly.pdbx_seq_one_letter_code
_entity_poly.pdbx_strand_id
1 'polypeptide(L)'
;MRNVSIRSWASRLMRCLAPGLACFIGTCVIAPKLALADDWGCQVILCLANPGGPEQYAECVPPIEKLWRALRHGDPFPTCDFGAGGSQGTSASNTFASAAYCREDLLYWGGPEKSELLCGARGAINVVIDGELYTRVWWDANGEGHTITEFYGAGSTDAPYDPMQSARRFLERMQREEGGDVDEAGGRS
;
A
#
# COMPACT_ATOMS: atom_id res chain seq x y z
N MET A 1 97.10 41.20 -2.59
CA MET A 1 97.66 40.67 -3.85
C MET A 1 96.52 39.98 -4.59
N ARG A 2 96.31 40.33 -5.88
CA ARG A 2 95.67 39.62 -7.04
C ARG A 2 94.96 38.28 -6.76
N ASN A 3 93.92 37.81 -7.46
CA ASN A 3 93.08 38.19 -8.61
C ASN A 3 92.01 37.05 -8.66
N VAL A 4 90.71 37.36 -8.82
CA VAL A 4 89.89 37.15 -10.04
C VAL A 4 89.65 35.69 -10.51
N SER A 5 88.35 35.34 -10.55
CA SER A 5 87.64 34.47 -11.53
C SER A 5 87.79 32.94 -11.44
N ILE A 6 86.85 32.08 -11.91
CA ILE A 6 85.76 32.17 -12.91
C ILE A 6 84.63 31.20 -12.48
N ARG A 7 83.38 31.54 -12.85
CA ARG A 7 82.16 30.71 -12.79
C ARG A 7 82.14 29.58 -13.85
N SER A 8 81.52 28.45 -13.53
CA SER A 8 80.92 27.48 -14.47
C SER A 8 79.94 26.61 -13.67
N TRP A 9 78.61 26.79 -13.66
CA TRP A 9 77.54 26.72 -14.67
C TRP A 9 77.21 25.30 -15.15
N ALA A 10 76.24 24.69 -14.43
CA ALA A 10 75.18 23.78 -14.88
C ALA A 10 75.60 22.48 -15.62
N SER A 11 75.05 21.30 -15.28
CA SER A 11 73.66 21.00 -15.60
C SER A 11 73.23 19.62 -15.07
N ARG A 12 71.97 19.56 -14.64
CA ARG A 12 71.04 18.41 -14.74
C ARG A 12 71.34 17.19 -13.85
N LEU A 13 70.71 17.19 -12.67
CA LEU A 13 70.41 15.99 -11.90
C LEU A 13 69.59 15.01 -12.75
N MET A 14 70.24 13.94 -13.17
CA MET A 14 69.61 12.78 -13.77
C MET A 14 69.10 11.89 -12.65
N ARG A 15 67.77 11.78 -12.57
CA ARG A 15 67.04 10.78 -11.78
C ARG A 15 67.49 9.39 -12.20
N CYS A 16 67.74 8.52 -11.23
CA CYS A 16 67.33 7.11 -11.17
C CYS A 16 68.04 6.44 -10.00
N LEU A 17 67.29 5.91 -9.03
CA LEU A 17 67.41 4.55 -8.48
C LEU A 17 66.42 4.35 -7.32
N ALA A 18 65.81 3.16 -7.33
CA ALA A 18 64.56 2.75 -6.66
C ALA A 18 64.78 2.28 -5.20
N PRO A 19 63.97 1.36 -4.63
CA PRO A 19 62.51 1.31 -4.42
C PRO A 19 62.19 1.20 -2.91
N GLY A 20 60.95 1.41 -2.49
CA GLY A 20 60.51 0.85 -1.21
C GLY A 20 59.33 1.55 -0.55
N LEU A 21 58.25 0.79 -0.43
CA LEU A 21 57.24 0.90 0.64
C LEU A 21 56.28 2.10 0.58
N ALA A 22 55.11 1.86 -0.02
CA ALA A 22 53.80 1.99 0.64
C ALA A 22 52.70 2.29 -0.38
N CYS A 23 52.03 1.25 -0.88
CA CYS A 23 50.69 1.36 -1.46
C CYS A 23 49.85 0.20 -0.94
N PHE A 24 49.38 0.30 0.32
CA PHE A 24 48.17 -0.42 0.71
C PHE A 24 46.99 0.32 0.07
N ILE A 25 46.76 0.04 -1.22
CA ILE A 25 45.48 0.38 -1.85
C ILE A 25 44.50 -0.64 -1.29
N GLY A 26 43.85 -0.28 -0.19
CA GLY A 26 42.68 -1.01 0.29
C GLY A 26 41.65 -1.00 -0.82
N THR A 27 41.49 -2.12 -1.51
CA THR A 27 40.36 -2.33 -2.41
C THR A 27 39.12 -2.41 -1.55
N CYS A 28 38.44 -1.27 -1.37
CA CYS A 28 37.06 -1.25 -0.92
C CYS A 28 36.24 -2.05 -1.92
N VAL A 29 35.99 -3.32 -1.63
CA VAL A 29 35.02 -4.11 -2.36
C VAL A 29 33.67 -3.52 -1.99
N ILE A 30 33.22 -2.52 -2.75
CA ILE A 30 31.82 -2.11 -2.74
C ILE A 30 31.10 -3.29 -3.39
N ALA A 31 30.74 -4.28 -2.58
CA ALA A 31 29.79 -5.28 -3.02
C ALA A 31 28.54 -4.50 -3.45
N PRO A 32 28.03 -4.66 -4.68
CA PRO A 32 26.71 -4.16 -4.99
C PRO A 32 25.78 -4.82 -3.96
N LYS A 33 25.12 -4.01 -3.13
CA LYS A 33 23.89 -4.48 -2.52
C LYS A 33 23.02 -4.84 -3.71
N LEU A 34 22.81 -6.14 -3.96
CA LEU A 34 21.64 -6.54 -4.73
C LEU A 34 20.48 -5.89 -3.97
N ALA A 35 19.88 -4.87 -4.57
CA ALA A 35 18.57 -4.40 -4.15
C ALA A 35 17.61 -5.54 -4.50
N LEU A 36 17.58 -6.59 -3.66
CA LEU A 36 16.39 -7.43 -3.60
C LEU A 36 15.30 -6.46 -3.13
N ALA A 37 14.39 -6.12 -4.04
CA ALA A 37 13.14 -5.52 -3.62
C ALA A 37 12.53 -6.46 -2.56
N ASP A 38 12.08 -5.91 -1.44
CA ASP A 38 11.29 -6.70 -0.49
C ASP A 38 9.99 -7.09 -1.22
N ASP A 39 9.91 -8.33 -1.70
CA ASP A 39 8.77 -8.86 -2.46
C ASP A 39 7.49 -8.94 -1.61
N TRP A 40 7.56 -8.60 -0.32
CA TRP A 40 6.43 -8.50 0.59
C TRP A 40 5.26 -7.72 -0.01
N GLY A 41 5.50 -6.57 -0.65
CA GLY A 41 4.42 -5.78 -1.25
C GLY A 41 3.69 -6.55 -2.35
N CYS A 42 4.43 -7.30 -3.17
CA CYS A 42 3.85 -8.16 -4.19
C CYS A 42 3.09 -9.36 -3.60
N GLN A 43 3.60 -9.96 -2.52
CA GLN A 43 2.90 -11.01 -1.79
C GLN A 43 1.57 -10.50 -1.22
N VAL A 44 1.57 -9.30 -0.62
CA VAL A 44 0.35 -8.67 -0.10
C VAL A 44 -0.70 -8.50 -1.21
N ILE A 45 -0.32 -7.94 -2.35
CA ILE A 45 -1.27 -7.69 -3.44
C ILE A 45 -1.83 -9.00 -3.99
N LEU A 46 -0.97 -10.02 -4.14
CA LEU A 46 -1.40 -11.35 -4.57
C LEU A 46 -2.43 -11.96 -3.59
N CYS A 47 -2.17 -11.85 -2.28
CA CYS A 47 -3.08 -12.36 -1.25
C CYS A 47 -4.39 -11.57 -1.20
N LEU A 48 -4.37 -10.25 -1.32
CA LEU A 48 -5.57 -9.40 -1.37
C LEU A 48 -6.43 -9.66 -2.61
N ALA A 49 -5.84 -10.14 -3.70
CA ALA A 49 -6.56 -10.54 -4.90
C ALA A 49 -7.37 -11.84 -4.71
N ASN A 50 -7.18 -12.58 -3.61
CA ASN A 50 -7.88 -13.84 -3.41
C ASN A 50 -9.38 -13.64 -3.11
N PRO A 51 -10.30 -14.20 -3.94
CA PRO A 51 -11.74 -14.03 -3.76
C PRO A 51 -12.29 -14.55 -2.42
N GLY A 52 -11.68 -15.60 -1.85
CA GLY A 52 -12.13 -16.17 -0.58
C GLY A 52 -11.55 -15.51 0.67
N GLY A 53 -10.82 -14.40 0.51
CA GLY A 53 -10.29 -13.61 1.62
C GLY A 53 -8.76 -13.53 1.61
N PRO A 54 -8.20 -12.45 2.18
CA PRO A 54 -6.76 -12.18 2.12
C PRO A 54 -5.93 -13.21 2.89
N GLU A 55 -6.52 -13.91 3.86
CA GLU A 55 -5.83 -14.88 4.73
C GLU A 55 -6.34 -16.33 4.55
N GLN A 56 -7.10 -16.62 3.49
CA GLN A 56 -7.64 -17.97 3.26
C GLN A 56 -6.53 -19.04 3.16
N TYR A 57 -5.38 -18.67 2.57
CA TYR A 57 -4.23 -19.55 2.44
C TYR A 57 -3.21 -19.25 3.53
N ALA A 58 -2.59 -20.29 4.10
CA ALA A 58 -1.66 -20.17 5.21
C ALA A 58 -0.43 -19.31 4.86
N GLU A 59 0.03 -19.36 3.61
CA GLU A 59 1.13 -18.55 3.08
C GLU A 59 0.79 -17.05 3.06
N CYS A 60 -0.50 -16.70 3.02
CA CYS A 60 -0.98 -15.33 3.03
C CYS A 60 -1.18 -14.75 4.43
N VAL A 61 -1.26 -15.58 5.48
CA VAL A 61 -1.44 -15.10 6.86
C VAL A 61 -0.29 -14.17 7.28
N PRO A 62 1.01 -14.55 7.20
CA PRO A 62 2.09 -13.67 7.65
C PRO A 62 2.20 -12.31 6.92
N PRO A 63 2.17 -12.23 5.57
CA PRO A 63 2.30 -10.95 4.88
C PRO A 63 1.08 -10.04 5.10
N ILE A 64 -0.12 -10.61 5.26
CA ILE A 64 -1.34 -9.84 5.51
C ILE A 64 -1.42 -9.36 6.97
N GLU A 65 -1.04 -10.17 7.95
CA GLU A 65 -0.92 -9.69 9.33
C GLU A 65 0.12 -8.56 9.46
N LYS A 66 1.22 -8.65 8.70
CA LYS A 66 2.20 -7.56 8.59
C LYS A 66 1.56 -6.30 7.99
N LEU A 67 0.74 -6.43 6.95
CA LEU A 67 -0.02 -5.32 6.37
C LEU A 67 -0.96 -4.67 7.40
N TRP A 68 -1.80 -5.44 8.10
CA TRP A 68 -2.73 -4.88 9.09
C TRP A 68 -2.02 -4.15 10.22
N ARG A 69 -0.88 -4.67 10.68
CA ARG A 69 -0.06 -3.98 11.68
C ARG A 69 0.45 -2.64 11.14
N ALA A 70 1.01 -2.63 9.93
CA ALA A 70 1.53 -1.42 9.29
C ALA A 70 0.42 -0.35 9.13
N LEU A 71 -0.72 -0.73 8.54
CA LEU A 71 -1.83 0.21 8.32
C LEU A 71 -2.41 0.77 9.62
N ARG A 72 -2.47 -0.03 10.69
CA ARG A 72 -2.90 0.45 12.03
C ARG A 72 -1.91 1.41 12.67
N HIS A 73 -0.63 1.35 12.31
CA HIS A 73 0.39 2.30 12.76
C HIS A 73 0.43 3.57 11.89
N GLY A 74 -0.35 3.63 10.80
CA GLY A 74 -0.34 4.74 9.85
C GLY A 74 0.79 4.65 8.83
N ASP A 75 1.44 3.49 8.71
CA ASP A 75 2.45 3.26 7.67
C ASP A 75 1.81 3.29 6.28
N PRO A 76 2.56 3.69 5.23
CA PRO A 76 2.07 3.67 3.87
C PRO A 76 1.75 2.24 3.41
N PHE A 77 0.77 2.12 2.51
CA PHE A 77 0.47 0.86 1.84
C PHE A 77 1.71 0.37 1.05
N PRO A 78 2.05 -0.94 1.10
CA PRO A 78 3.29 -1.42 0.51
C PRO A 78 3.27 -1.30 -1.03
N THR A 79 4.43 -1.03 -1.60
CA THR A 79 4.62 -0.94 -3.05
C THR A 79 5.05 -2.29 -3.61
N CYS A 80 4.58 -2.62 -4.82
CA CYS A 80 5.07 -3.75 -5.62
C CYS A 80 5.49 -3.24 -7.00
N ASP A 81 6.69 -3.60 -7.45
CA ASP A 81 7.10 -3.41 -8.84
C ASP A 81 6.79 -4.70 -9.62
N PHE A 82 5.78 -4.65 -10.47
CA PHE A 82 5.39 -5.81 -11.28
C PHE A 82 6.36 -6.09 -12.45
N GLY A 83 7.40 -5.27 -12.63
CA GLY A 83 8.49 -5.49 -13.58
C GLY A 83 8.08 -5.36 -15.06
N ALA A 84 9.07 -5.46 -15.94
CA ALA A 84 8.85 -5.47 -17.39
C ALA A 84 8.20 -6.79 -17.82
N GLY A 85 6.86 -6.82 -17.82
CA GLY A 85 6.05 -8.02 -18.05
C GLY A 85 4.85 -8.13 -17.09
N GLY A 86 4.83 -7.31 -16.03
CA GLY A 86 3.64 -7.12 -15.20
C GLY A 86 2.47 -6.56 -16.01
N SER A 87 1.26 -6.96 -15.63
CA SER A 87 0.02 -6.43 -16.21
C SER A 87 0.00 -4.91 -16.04
N GLN A 88 0.10 -4.19 -17.17
CA GLN A 88 -0.01 -2.74 -17.18
C GLN A 88 -1.40 -2.38 -16.64
N GLY A 89 -1.46 -1.68 -15.50
CA GLY A 89 -2.72 -1.34 -14.84
C GLY A 89 -3.06 -2.20 -13.61
N THR A 90 -2.25 -3.20 -13.26
CA THR A 90 -2.39 -3.87 -11.97
C THR A 90 -1.86 -2.99 -10.85
N SER A 91 -2.69 -2.75 -9.84
CA SER A 91 -2.34 -1.92 -8.70
C SER A 91 -3.19 -2.29 -7.49
N ALA A 92 -2.75 -1.86 -6.31
CA ALA A 92 -3.60 -1.90 -5.13
C ALA A 92 -3.39 -0.64 -4.30
N SER A 93 -4.47 -0.17 -3.67
CA SER A 93 -4.42 1.03 -2.83
C SER A 93 -5.36 0.91 -1.65
N ASN A 94 -4.88 1.37 -0.48
CA ASN A 94 -5.68 1.52 0.71
C ASN A 94 -6.33 2.90 0.76
N THR A 95 -7.64 2.95 1.02
CA THR A 95 -8.41 4.14 1.33
C THR A 95 -8.98 4.01 2.74
N PHE A 96 -8.67 4.94 3.64
CA PHE A 96 -9.29 4.95 4.96
C PHE A 96 -10.79 5.22 4.86
N ALA A 97 -11.57 4.45 5.60
CA ALA A 97 -13.01 4.49 5.51
C ALA A 97 -13.59 5.62 6.37
N SER A 98 -14.73 6.12 5.93
CA SER A 98 -15.53 7.13 6.62
C SER A 98 -16.96 7.04 6.09
N ALA A 99 -17.90 7.82 6.61
CA ALA A 99 -19.22 7.91 5.97
C ALA A 99 -19.14 8.29 4.47
N ALA A 100 -18.11 9.03 4.05
CA ALA A 100 -17.92 9.42 2.66
C ALA A 100 -17.30 8.32 1.77
N TYR A 101 -16.84 7.21 2.34
CA TYR A 101 -16.33 6.04 1.61
C TYR A 101 -16.53 4.80 2.49
N CYS A 102 -17.67 4.11 2.34
CA CYS A 102 -18.04 2.96 3.17
C CYS A 102 -18.89 1.96 2.39
N ARG A 103 -18.89 0.69 2.82
CA ARG A 103 -19.88 -0.28 2.41
C ARG A 103 -21.22 0.04 3.07
N GLU A 104 -22.31 -0.11 2.34
CA GLU A 104 -23.63 0.32 2.84
C GLU A 104 -24.09 -0.38 4.11
N ASP A 105 -23.75 -1.67 4.29
CA ASP A 105 -24.11 -2.46 5.47
C ASP A 105 -23.14 -2.26 6.66
N LEU A 106 -22.06 -1.51 6.44
CA LEU A 106 -21.12 -1.09 7.49
C LEU A 106 -21.42 0.34 7.97
N LEU A 107 -22.38 1.05 7.36
CA LEU A 107 -22.80 2.37 7.81
C LEU A 107 -23.68 2.23 9.07
N TYR A 108 -23.38 3.04 10.08
CA TYR A 108 -24.17 3.07 11.31
C TYR A 108 -24.16 4.46 11.96
N TRP A 109 -25.19 4.73 12.74
CA TRP A 109 -25.27 5.93 13.58
C TRP A 109 -24.50 5.73 14.89
N GLY A 110 -23.54 6.61 15.14
CA GLY A 110 -22.65 6.57 16.29
C GLY A 110 -22.21 7.97 16.75
N GLY A 111 -21.07 8.04 17.43
CA GLY A 111 -20.63 9.25 18.12
C GLY A 111 -21.31 9.45 19.48
N PRO A 112 -20.98 10.54 20.20
CA PRO A 112 -21.45 10.75 21.58
C PRO A 112 -22.98 10.79 21.72
N GLU A 113 -23.67 11.29 20.69
CA GLU A 113 -25.13 11.46 20.67
C GLU A 113 -25.83 10.53 19.68
N LYS A 114 -25.12 9.58 19.05
CA LYS A 114 -25.66 8.75 17.95
C LYS A 114 -26.20 9.55 16.77
N SER A 115 -25.63 10.73 16.53
CA SER A 115 -26.02 11.67 15.46
C SER A 115 -25.01 11.74 14.33
N GLU A 116 -23.91 10.99 14.43
CA GLU A 116 -22.87 10.93 13.40
C GLU A 116 -22.99 9.64 12.61
N LEU A 117 -23.04 9.75 11.28
CA LEU A 117 -22.93 8.60 10.41
C LEU A 117 -21.44 8.18 10.36
N LEU A 118 -21.16 6.93 10.71
CA LEU A 118 -19.81 6.37 10.78
C LEU A 118 -19.72 5.10 9.90
N CYS A 119 -18.50 4.69 9.60
CA CYS A 119 -18.22 3.43 8.90
C CYS A 119 -17.68 2.39 9.89
N GLY A 120 -18.20 1.17 9.81
CA GLY A 120 -17.79 0.03 10.64
C GLY A 120 -16.45 -0.56 10.24
N ALA A 121 -15.88 -0.19 9.09
CA ALA A 121 -14.52 -0.56 8.69
C ALA A 121 -13.52 0.55 8.98
N ARG A 122 -12.24 0.20 9.15
CA ARG A 122 -11.14 1.17 9.23
C ARG A 122 -10.68 1.65 7.86
N GLY A 123 -10.78 0.80 6.84
CA GLY A 123 -10.45 1.14 5.46
C GLY A 123 -10.90 0.07 4.47
N ALA A 124 -10.70 0.36 3.20
CA ALA A 124 -10.83 -0.61 2.13
C ALA A 124 -9.59 -0.59 1.24
N ILE A 125 -9.17 -1.77 0.81
CA ILE A 125 -8.11 -1.92 -0.18
C ILE A 125 -8.74 -2.37 -1.49
N ASN A 126 -8.58 -1.57 -2.53
CA ASN A 126 -8.99 -1.92 -3.88
C ASN A 126 -7.80 -2.57 -4.59
N VAL A 127 -7.96 -3.79 -5.08
CA VAL A 127 -7.02 -4.42 -6.01
C VAL A 127 -7.60 -4.30 -7.41
N VAL A 128 -6.82 -3.73 -8.31
CA VAL A 128 -7.12 -3.55 -9.72
C VAL A 128 -6.21 -4.49 -10.51
N ILE A 129 -6.75 -5.21 -11.49
CA ILE A 129 -5.99 -6.06 -12.40
C ILE A 129 -6.35 -5.63 -13.83
N ASP A 130 -5.33 -5.34 -14.65
CA ASP A 130 -5.52 -4.88 -16.04
C ASP A 130 -6.46 -3.66 -16.17
N GLY A 131 -6.47 -2.77 -15.16
CA GLY A 131 -7.30 -1.57 -15.13
C GLY A 131 -8.72 -1.77 -14.60
N GLU A 132 -9.14 -3.01 -14.32
CA GLU A 132 -10.46 -3.33 -13.79
C GLU A 132 -10.41 -3.64 -12.29
N LEU A 133 -11.42 -3.18 -11.53
CA LEU A 133 -11.53 -3.53 -10.11
C LEU A 133 -11.72 -5.04 -9.99
N TYR A 134 -10.82 -5.70 -9.27
CA TYR A 134 -10.81 -7.16 -9.14
C TYR A 134 -11.30 -7.62 -7.77
N THR A 135 -10.75 -7.06 -6.69
CA THR A 135 -11.27 -7.26 -5.32
C THR A 135 -11.31 -5.94 -4.58
N ARG A 136 -12.22 -5.83 -3.61
CA ARG A 136 -12.20 -4.82 -2.57
C ARG A 136 -12.24 -5.49 -1.21
N VAL A 137 -11.24 -5.24 -0.38
CA VAL A 137 -11.13 -5.81 0.97
C VAL A 137 -11.37 -4.72 1.99
N TRP A 138 -12.52 -4.76 2.68
CA TRP A 138 -12.79 -3.93 3.85
C TRP A 138 -12.08 -4.54 5.06
N TRP A 139 -11.24 -3.78 5.75
CA TRP A 139 -10.44 -4.27 6.87
C TRP A 139 -10.83 -3.59 8.19
N ASP A 140 -10.67 -4.35 9.28
CA ASP A 140 -11.26 -4.08 10.59
C ASP A 140 -12.77 -3.80 10.50
N ALA A 141 -13.49 -4.57 9.66
CA ALA A 141 -14.92 -4.38 9.40
C ALA A 141 -15.77 -4.93 10.55
N ASN A 142 -16.49 -4.04 11.25
CA ASN A 142 -17.25 -4.32 12.48
C ASN A 142 -16.39 -4.81 13.66
N GLY A 143 -15.08 -4.54 13.64
CA GLY A 143 -14.16 -4.94 14.70
C GLY A 143 -12.77 -5.26 14.17
N GLU A 144 -11.77 -5.21 15.07
CA GLU A 144 -10.38 -5.48 14.71
C GLU A 144 -10.19 -6.92 14.19
N GLY A 145 -9.45 -7.06 13.10
CA GLY A 145 -9.08 -8.35 12.50
C GLY A 145 -10.16 -8.99 11.62
N HIS A 146 -11.38 -8.44 11.58
CA HIS A 146 -12.40 -8.92 10.66
C HIS A 146 -12.26 -8.27 9.28
N THR A 147 -12.34 -9.08 8.22
CA THR A 147 -12.26 -8.60 6.83
C THR A 147 -13.49 -9.02 6.03
N ILE A 148 -13.90 -8.17 5.10
CA ILE A 148 -14.95 -8.48 4.13
C ILE A 148 -14.37 -8.29 2.74
N THR A 149 -14.33 -9.38 1.96
CA THR A 149 -13.84 -9.35 0.58
C THR A 149 -15.01 -9.32 -0.39
N GLU A 150 -15.04 -8.27 -1.21
CA GLU A 150 -15.89 -8.15 -2.39
C GLU A 150 -15.07 -8.59 -3.60
N PHE A 151 -15.60 -9.48 -4.44
CA PHE A 151 -14.91 -10.00 -5.63
C PHE A 151 -15.67 -9.61 -6.90
N TYR A 152 -14.95 -9.09 -7.88
CA TYR A 152 -15.50 -8.55 -9.13
C TYR A 152 -14.84 -9.13 -10.39
N GLY A 153 -13.94 -10.10 -10.22
CA GLY A 153 -13.29 -10.78 -11.33
C GLY A 153 -14.20 -11.73 -12.09
N ALA A 154 -13.62 -12.44 -13.06
CA ALA A 154 -14.34 -13.41 -13.88
C ALA A 154 -15.09 -14.45 -13.03
N GLY A 155 -16.38 -14.63 -13.30
CA GLY A 155 -17.25 -15.56 -12.58
C GLY A 155 -17.96 -14.96 -11.37
N SER A 156 -17.68 -13.70 -10.99
CA SER A 156 -18.49 -12.99 -10.00
C SER A 156 -19.87 -12.60 -10.56
N THR A 157 -20.89 -12.66 -9.71
CA THR A 157 -22.22 -12.09 -9.99
C THR A 157 -22.39 -10.68 -9.42
N ASP A 158 -21.41 -10.22 -8.64
CA ASP A 158 -21.48 -8.92 -7.97
C ASP A 158 -21.10 -7.81 -8.94
N ALA A 159 -21.90 -6.75 -8.97
CA ALA A 159 -21.59 -5.55 -9.74
C ALA A 159 -20.74 -4.60 -8.88
N PRO A 160 -19.63 -4.05 -9.42
CA PRO A 160 -18.91 -2.97 -8.77
C PRO A 160 -19.83 -1.79 -8.46
N TYR A 161 -19.67 -1.22 -7.27
CA TYR A 161 -20.33 0.02 -6.87
C TYR A 161 -19.30 1.03 -6.36
N ASP A 162 -19.72 2.28 -6.32
CA ASP A 162 -18.98 3.42 -5.77
C ASP A 162 -19.31 3.61 -4.28
N PRO A 163 -18.37 3.31 -3.35
CA PRO A 163 -18.59 3.48 -1.91
C PRO A 163 -18.82 4.94 -1.48
N MET A 164 -18.52 5.91 -2.35
CA MET A 164 -18.78 7.32 -2.07
C MET A 164 -20.28 7.66 -2.13
N GLN A 165 -21.09 6.82 -2.78
CA GLN A 165 -22.54 7.02 -2.84
C GLN A 165 -23.30 6.34 -1.69
N SER A 166 -22.63 5.50 -0.90
CA SER A 166 -23.26 4.63 0.08
C SER A 166 -23.97 5.41 1.19
N ALA A 167 -23.40 6.51 1.69
CA ALA A 167 -24.07 7.34 2.70
C ALA A 167 -25.38 7.94 2.18
N ARG A 168 -25.40 8.47 0.95
CA ARG A 168 -26.63 9.00 0.34
C ARG A 168 -27.70 7.92 0.24
N ARG A 169 -27.34 6.73 -0.26
CA ARG A 169 -28.26 5.60 -0.44
C ARG A 169 -28.79 5.07 0.90
N PHE A 170 -27.94 5.04 1.92
CA PHE A 170 -28.33 4.66 3.28
C PHE A 170 -29.38 5.61 3.85
N LEU A 171 -29.16 6.93 3.76
CA LEU A 171 -30.11 7.93 4.24
C LEU A 171 -31.44 7.90 3.47
N GLU A 172 -31.40 7.69 2.15
CA GLU A 172 -32.60 7.54 1.32
C GLU A 172 -33.45 6.33 1.71
N ARG A 173 -32.83 5.22 2.14
CA ARG A 173 -33.57 4.04 2.64
C ARG A 173 -34.22 4.30 3.99
N MET A 174 -33.49 4.88 4.94
CA MET A 174 -34.02 5.20 6.27
C MET A 174 -35.26 6.12 6.18
N GLN A 175 -35.22 7.14 5.33
CA GLN A 175 -36.37 8.04 5.11
C GLN A 175 -37.59 7.32 4.54
N ARG A 176 -37.38 6.30 3.68
CA ARG A 176 -38.47 5.49 3.13
C ARG A 176 -39.07 4.57 4.18
N GLU A 177 -38.26 3.99 5.05
CA GLU A 177 -38.71 3.13 6.15
C GLU A 177 -39.51 3.95 7.18
N GLU A 178 -39.04 5.14 7.56
CA GLU A 178 -39.78 6.05 8.45
C GLU A 178 -41.09 6.57 7.82
N GLY A 179 -41.12 6.75 6.50
CA GLY A 179 -42.32 7.20 5.78
C GLY A 179 -43.34 6.11 5.46
N GLY A 180 -42.94 4.83 5.50
CA GLY A 180 -43.79 3.68 5.14
C GLY A 180 -44.67 3.15 6.26
N ASP A 181 -44.39 3.52 7.52
CA ASP A 181 -45.08 2.99 8.71
C ASP A 181 -46.41 3.71 9.03
N VAL A 182 -46.81 4.70 8.21
CA VAL A 182 -48.04 5.48 8.42
C VAL A 182 -49.26 4.88 7.69
N ASP A 183 -49.06 4.00 6.70
CA ASP A 183 -50.16 3.48 5.87
C ASP A 183 -50.81 2.17 6.37
N GLU A 184 -50.23 1.48 7.38
CA GLU A 184 -50.76 0.19 7.89
C GLU A 184 -51.62 0.30 9.16
N ALA A 185 -51.90 1.51 9.66
CA ALA A 185 -52.78 1.73 10.82
C ALA A 185 -54.23 2.13 10.47
N GLY A 186 -54.59 2.26 9.17
CA GLY A 186 -55.88 2.79 8.71
C GLY A 186 -56.95 1.77 8.28
N GLY A 187 -56.68 0.46 8.38
CA GLY A 187 -57.48 -0.57 7.69
C GLY A 187 -58.19 -1.57 8.61
N ARG A 188 -59.12 -1.13 9.45
CA ARG A 188 -60.15 -2.04 10.02
C ARG A 188 -61.47 -1.29 10.22
N SER A 189 -62.32 -1.37 9.20
CA SER A 189 -63.78 -1.18 9.30
C SER A 189 -64.46 -2.53 9.37
#